data_AF-A0A7S3X9E3-F1
#
_entry.id   AF-A0A7S3X9E3-F1
#
_cell.length_a   1.000
_cell.length_b   1.000
_cell.length_c   1.000
_cell.angle_alpha   90.00
_cell.angle_beta   90.00
_cell.angle_gamma   90.00
#
_symmetry.space_group_name_H-M   'P 1'
#
loop_
_entity.id
_entity.type
_entity.pdbx_description
1 polymer ?
#
loop_
_entity_poly.entity_id
_entity_poly.type
_entity_poly.pdbx_seq_one_letter_code
_entity_poly.pdbx_strand_id
1 'polypeptide(L)'
;DNEELHSGLCYLKCSILTNGTNPIRTTAFTCCEKSPCGLTNFKHDAGICSGFAVGGDGKSCPKAPGACLSDEESFLLLCYKKCSLLTNGAKPHRVSPFTCCETKLS
;
A
#
# COMPACT_ATOMS: atom_id res chain seq x y z
N ASP A 1 7.73 5.10 -8.66
CA ASP A 1 7.15 3.98 -7.91
C ASP A 1 7.87 3.83 -6.58
N ASN A 2 7.14 3.95 -5.48
CA ASN A 2 7.65 3.89 -4.11
C ASN A 2 7.58 2.47 -3.53
N GLU A 3 6.93 1.53 -4.22
CA GLU A 3 6.67 0.20 -3.68
C GLU A 3 7.65 -0.87 -4.20
N GLU A 4 7.77 -1.97 -3.46
CA GLU A 4 8.47 -3.19 -3.83
C GLU A 4 7.62 -4.42 -3.50
N LEU A 5 7.65 -5.42 -4.39
CA LEU A 5 6.94 -6.67 -4.19
C LEU A 5 7.75 -7.59 -3.28
N HIS A 6 7.14 -8.07 -2.20
CA HIS A 6 7.72 -9.07 -1.32
C HIS A 6 6.62 -9.98 -0.77
N SER A 7 6.82 -11.30 -0.85
CA SER A 7 5.85 -12.29 -0.34
C SER A 7 4.40 -12.06 -0.78
N GLY A 8 4.19 -11.59 -2.01
CA GLY A 8 2.87 -11.37 -2.61
C GLY A 8 2.21 -10.01 -2.29
N LEU A 9 2.89 -9.12 -1.57
CA LEU A 9 2.38 -7.79 -1.24
C LEU A 9 3.35 -6.68 -1.66
N CYS A 10 2.81 -5.51 -1.99
CA CYS A 10 3.53 -4.29 -2.30
C CYS A 10 3.79 -3.50 -1.00
N TYR A 11 5.06 -3.41 -0.62
CA TYR A 11 5.54 -2.66 0.55
C TYR A 11 6.21 -1.36 0.11
N LEU A 12 6.27 -0.35 0.98
CA LEU A 12 7.21 0.76 0.79
C LEU A 12 8.65 0.24 0.69
N LYS A 13 9.41 0.74 -0.28
CA LYS A 13 10.79 0.31 -0.51
C LYS A 13 11.65 0.45 0.75
N CYS A 14 12.44 -0.58 1.05
CA CYS A 14 13.47 -0.55 2.08
C CYS A 14 14.46 0.63 1.89
N SER A 15 14.78 1.00 0.64
CA SER A 15 15.61 2.19 0.37
C SER A 15 14.96 3.51 0.81
N ILE A 16 13.63 3.60 0.81
CA ILE A 16 12.90 4.77 1.30
C ILE A 16 12.80 4.71 2.83
N LEU A 17 12.34 3.57 3.38
CA LEU A 17 12.17 3.35 4.82
C LEU A 17 13.44 3.59 5.63
N THR A 18 14.61 3.34 5.03
CA THR A 18 15.90 3.42 5.71
C THR A 18 16.80 4.55 5.19
N ASN A 19 16.25 5.49 4.43
CA ASN A 19 16.99 6.59 3.81
C ASN A 19 18.26 6.10 3.07
N GLY A 20 18.12 5.00 2.34
CA GLY A 20 19.17 4.39 1.52
C GLY A 20 20.13 3.46 2.26
N THR A 21 20.11 3.40 3.60
CA THR A 21 21.12 2.65 4.37
C THR A 21 20.93 1.12 4.33
N ASN A 22 19.70 0.64 4.21
CA ASN A 22 19.40 -0.79 4.14
C ASN A 22 18.38 -1.04 3.01
N PRO A 23 18.80 -1.08 1.74
CA PRO A 23 17.87 -1.11 0.61
C PRO A 23 17.27 -2.49 0.30
N ILE A 24 17.75 -3.57 0.94
CA ILE A 24 17.37 -4.95 0.57
C ILE A 24 16.32 -5.48 1.54
N ARG A 25 15.10 -5.78 1.07
CA ARG A 25 14.06 -6.40 1.90
C ARG A 25 14.36 -7.87 2.16
N THR A 26 14.20 -8.29 3.42
CA THR A 26 14.39 -9.68 3.84
C THR A 26 13.11 -10.31 4.38
N THR A 27 12.29 -9.54 5.11
CA THR A 27 10.97 -9.95 5.60
C THR A 27 9.99 -8.78 5.51
N ALA A 28 8.76 -8.96 6.03
CA ALA A 28 7.82 -7.86 6.22
C ALA A 28 8.36 -6.74 7.14
N PHE A 29 9.26 -7.06 8.07
CA PHE A 29 9.70 -6.15 9.14
C PHE A 29 11.19 -5.78 9.08
N THR A 30 11.95 -6.36 8.14
CA THR A 30 13.41 -6.23 8.13
C THR A 30 13.97 -5.88 6.76
N CYS A 31 14.96 -4.97 6.77
CA CYS A 31 15.75 -4.55 5.64
C CYS A 31 17.24 -4.77 5.92
N CYS A 32 18.07 -5.07 4.93
CA CYS A 32 19.52 -5.29 5.08
C CYS A 32 20.34 -4.38 4.16
N GLU A 33 21.58 -4.09 4.55
CA GLU A 33 22.50 -3.20 3.82
C GLU A 33 23.03 -3.84 2.54
N LYS A 34 23.46 -5.11 2.63
CA LYS A 34 24.12 -5.84 1.54
C LYS A 34 23.90 -7.34 1.68
N SER A 35 23.99 -8.06 0.56
CA SER A 35 23.99 -9.52 0.57
C SER A 35 25.40 -10.07 0.84
N PRO A 36 25.56 -11.17 1.61
CA PRO A 36 24.52 -11.87 2.35
C PRO A 36 23.97 -11.04 3.52
N CYS A 37 22.65 -11.10 3.73
CA CYS A 37 22.02 -10.49 4.90
C CYS A 37 22.32 -11.37 6.13
N GLY A 38 22.77 -10.75 7.22
CA GLY A 38 23.10 -11.41 8.47
C GLY A 38 22.75 -10.55 9.69
N LEU A 39 23.13 -11.01 10.88
CA LEU A 39 22.74 -10.38 12.15
C LEU A 39 23.34 -8.98 12.38
N THR A 40 24.36 -8.59 11.63
CA THR A 40 25.09 -7.33 11.84
C THR A 40 24.74 -6.24 10.85
N ASN A 41 24.05 -6.55 9.76
CA ASN A 41 23.77 -5.60 8.67
C ASN A 41 22.27 -5.50 8.34
N PHE A 42 21.40 -5.90 9.26
CA PHE A 42 19.95 -5.72 9.16
C PHE A 42 19.44 -4.61 10.09
N LYS A 43 18.38 -3.95 9.66
CA LYS A 43 17.49 -3.13 10.48
C LYS A 43 16.15 -3.81 10.56
N HIS A 44 15.49 -3.65 11.69
CA HIS A 44 14.13 -4.13 11.90
C HIS A 44 13.28 -3.01 12.48
N ASP A 45 12.03 -2.96 12.05
CA ASP A 45 10.99 -2.15 12.66
C ASP A 45 9.67 -2.90 12.48
N ALA A 46 9.20 -3.49 13.58
CA ALA A 46 8.08 -4.42 13.58
C ALA A 46 6.81 -3.73 14.06
N GLY A 47 5.74 -3.90 13.30
CA GLY A 47 4.41 -3.44 13.66
C GLY A 47 3.38 -3.87 12.63
N ILE A 48 2.13 -4.07 13.05
CA ILE A 48 1.06 -4.47 12.14
C ILE A 48 0.63 -3.25 11.34
N CYS A 49 0.92 -3.26 10.03
CA CYS A 49 0.66 -2.11 9.16
C CYS A 49 1.38 -0.83 9.62
N SER A 50 2.55 -0.98 10.23
CA SER A 50 3.41 0.11 10.71
C SER A 50 4.89 -0.33 10.64
N GLY A 51 5.81 0.58 11.00
CA GLY A 51 7.24 0.31 10.85
C GLY A 51 7.60 -0.01 9.41
N PHE A 52 8.27 -1.13 9.16
CA PHE A 52 8.63 -1.56 7.80
C PHE A 52 7.55 -2.35 7.06
N ALA A 53 6.45 -2.68 7.74
CA ALA A 53 5.32 -3.42 7.20
C ALA A 53 4.21 -2.48 6.70
N VAL A 54 4.57 -1.46 5.93
CA VAL A 54 3.66 -0.46 5.35
C VAL A 54 3.67 -0.51 3.82
N GLY A 55 2.57 -0.09 3.19
CA GLY A 55 2.46 0.13 1.75
C GLY A 55 3.09 1.46 1.30
N GLY A 56 2.99 1.79 0.01
CA GLY A 56 3.70 2.90 -0.63
C GLY A 56 3.40 4.32 -0.09
N ASP A 57 2.32 4.48 0.66
CA ASP A 57 1.97 5.74 1.36
C ASP A 57 2.67 5.89 2.72
N GLY A 58 3.38 4.84 3.18
CA GLY A 58 4.07 4.79 4.47
C GLY A 58 3.15 4.70 5.69
N LYS A 59 1.84 4.51 5.50
CA LYS A 59 0.83 4.56 6.57
C LYS A 59 -0.15 3.41 6.55
N SER A 60 -0.49 2.90 5.37
CA SER A 60 -1.44 1.82 5.17
C SER A 60 -0.75 0.46 5.21
N CYS A 61 -1.54 -0.60 5.38
CA CYS A 61 -1.07 -1.96 5.17
C CYS A 61 -0.58 -2.15 3.71
N PRO A 62 0.45 -2.98 3.50
CA PRO A 62 0.87 -3.43 2.17
C PRO A 62 -0.25 -4.22 1.51
N LYS A 63 -0.36 -4.10 0.19
CA LYS A 63 -1.52 -4.60 -0.58
C LYS A 63 -1.06 -5.62 -1.61
N ALA A 64 -1.92 -6.55 -2.00
CA ALA A 64 -1.61 -7.39 -3.16
C ALA A 64 -1.54 -6.52 -4.44
N PRO A 65 -0.70 -6.89 -5.42
CA PRO A 65 -0.71 -6.25 -6.74
C PRO A 65 -2.13 -6.19 -7.31
N GLY A 66 -2.52 -5.01 -7.81
CA GLY A 66 -3.86 -4.78 -8.37
C GLY A 66 -4.95 -4.45 -7.35
N ALA A 67 -4.66 -4.46 -6.05
CA ALA A 67 -5.58 -3.92 -5.04
C ALA A 67 -5.61 -2.38 -5.11
N CYS A 68 -6.79 -1.79 -4.96
CA CYS A 68 -6.94 -0.33 -5.01
C CYS A 68 -6.33 0.37 -3.78
N LEU A 69 -5.97 1.64 -3.95
CA LEU A 69 -5.48 2.47 -2.85
C LEU A 69 -6.58 2.69 -1.79
N SER A 70 -6.18 3.20 -0.62
CA SER A 70 -7.10 3.39 0.51
C SER A 70 -8.17 4.46 0.22
N ASP A 71 -7.86 5.42 -0.64
CA ASP A 71 -8.75 6.47 -1.15
C ASP A 71 -9.46 6.08 -2.46
N GLU A 72 -9.28 4.83 -2.91
CA GLU A 72 -9.89 4.27 -4.11
C GLU A 72 -10.87 3.13 -3.78
N GLU A 73 -11.76 2.87 -4.71
CA GLU A 73 -12.70 1.74 -4.72
C GLU A 73 -12.59 0.99 -6.04
N SER A 74 -12.84 -0.31 -6.00
CA SER A 74 -12.88 -1.14 -7.19
C SER A 74 -14.25 -1.06 -7.88
N PHE A 75 -14.23 -0.91 -9.19
CA PHE A 75 -15.41 -1.04 -10.04
C PHE A 75 -15.01 -1.66 -11.38
N LEU A 76 -15.63 -2.78 -11.74
CA LEU A 76 -15.27 -3.55 -12.94
C LEU A 76 -13.75 -3.80 -13.06
N LEU A 77 -13.13 -4.25 -11.96
CA LEU A 77 -11.69 -4.55 -11.84
C LEU A 77 -10.74 -3.36 -12.02
N LEU A 78 -11.26 -2.13 -12.10
CA LEU A 78 -10.46 -0.91 -12.14
C LEU A 78 -10.60 -0.15 -10.83
N CYS A 79 -9.56 0.59 -10.48
CA CYS A 79 -9.53 1.44 -9.30
C CYS A 79 -9.93 2.88 -9.67
N TYR A 80 -10.85 3.42 -8.88
CA TYR A 80 -11.30 4.80 -9.02
C TYR A 80 -11.29 5.46 -7.65
N LYS A 81 -11.02 6.76 -7.58
CA LYS A 81 -11.21 7.52 -6.34
C LYS A 81 -12.63 7.31 -5.80
N LYS A 82 -12.76 7.07 -4.49
CA LYS A 82 -14.05 6.77 -3.85
C LYS A 82 -15.09 7.84 -4.16
N CYS A 83 -16.30 7.44 -4.54
CA CYS A 83 -17.44 8.36 -4.72
C CYS A 83 -17.70 9.20 -3.47
N SER A 84 -17.56 8.63 -2.26
CA SER A 84 -17.66 9.37 -1.00
C SER A 84 -16.64 10.51 -0.88
N LEU A 85 -15.44 10.36 -1.42
CA LEU A 85 -14.42 11.40 -1.45
C LEU A 85 -14.69 12.42 -2.56
N LEU A 86 -15.12 11.97 -3.75
CA LEU A 86 -15.38 12.84 -4.89
C LEU A 86 -16.57 13.78 -4.64
N THR A 87 -17.58 13.33 -3.91
CA THR A 87 -18.82 14.10 -3.69
C THR A 87 -18.95 14.63 -2.27
N ASN A 88 -17.88 14.60 -1.46
CA ASN A 88 -17.91 14.97 -0.04
C ASN A 88 -19.06 14.29 0.72
N GLY A 89 -19.28 13.00 0.44
CA GLY A 89 -20.33 12.19 1.07
C GLY A 89 -21.74 12.31 0.45
N ALA A 90 -22.01 13.26 -0.45
CA ALA A 90 -23.35 13.46 -1.00
C ALA A 90 -23.86 12.29 -1.85
N LYS A 91 -23.01 11.61 -2.61
CA LYS A 91 -23.34 10.46 -3.47
C LYS A 91 -22.32 9.34 -3.28
N PRO A 92 -22.38 8.57 -2.18
CA PRO A 92 -21.29 7.67 -1.80
C PRO A 92 -21.21 6.37 -2.60
N HIS A 93 -22.12 6.12 -3.56
CA HIS A 93 -22.21 4.85 -4.26
C HIS A 93 -21.87 4.97 -5.74
N ARG A 94 -20.90 4.17 -6.19
CA ARG A 94 -20.53 4.08 -7.60
C ARG A 94 -21.50 3.19 -8.37
N VAL A 95 -22.01 3.69 -9.50
CA VAL A 95 -22.87 2.93 -10.43
C VAL A 95 -22.25 2.79 -11.82
N SER A 96 -21.28 3.64 -12.17
CA SER A 96 -20.52 3.58 -13.41
C SER A 96 -19.11 4.17 -13.19
N PRO A 97 -18.21 4.11 -14.20
CA PRO A 97 -16.91 4.78 -14.12
C PRO A 97 -17.01 6.30 -13.88
N PHE A 98 -18.11 6.93 -14.31
CA PHE A 98 -18.31 8.38 -14.32
C PHE A 98 -19.56 8.84 -13.53
N THR A 99 -20.24 7.93 -12.82
CA THR A 99 -21.50 8.26 -12.12
C THR A 99 -21.49 7.72 -10.69
N CYS A 100 -21.74 8.64 -9.75
CA CYS A 100 -22.01 8.37 -8.35
C CYS A 100 -23.49 8.66 -8.02
N CYS A 101 -24.07 7.89 -7.11
CA CYS A 101 -25.47 7.98 -6.69
C CYS A 101 -25.61 7.97 -5.15
N GLU A 102 -26.77 8.44 -4.67
CA GLU A 102 -27.15 8.44 -3.25
C GLU A 102 -27.53 7.05 -2.73
N THR A 103 -28.06 6.18 -3.60
CA THR A 103 -28.52 4.84 -3.24
C THR A 103 -27.77 3.79 -4.06
N LYS A 104 -27.46 2.65 -3.44
CA LYS A 104 -27.00 1.46 -4.17
C LYS A 104 -28.19 0.93 -4.98
N LEU A 105 -27.98 0.64 -6.26
CA LEU A 105 -28.95 -0.13 -7.04
C LEU A 105 -29.12 -1.49 -6.34
N SER A 106 -30.37 -1.81 -5.97
CA SER A 106 -30.77 -3.06 -5.29
C SER A 106 -30.64 -4.28 -6.18
#